data_AF-A0AAX4HLH9-F1
#
_entry.id   AF-A0AAX4HLH9-F1
#
_cell.length_a   1.000
_cell.length_b   1.000
_cell.length_c   1.000
_cell.angle_alpha   90.00
_cell.angle_beta   90.00
_cell.angle_gamma   90.00
#
_symmetry.space_group_name_H-M   'P 1'
#
loop_
_entity.id
_entity.type
_entity.pdbx_description
1 polymer ?
#
loop_
_entity_poly.entity_id
_entity_poly.type
_entity_poly.pdbx_seq_one_letter_code
_entity_poly.pdbx_strand_id
1 'polypeptide(L)'
;MKKLIGIMALTTSLFVHAGDRVGNGGDVIVCPNSRTVVLDIFQGSVDWGFEPIMREGSRTQIISETLKSFSAVDPVIASKLLDRALEMEKEIMSLEKSPLRRSKLVKFTTNNLINIADEGIAELPPGCEIVQAATQNQKPFPGEVKFTFQKNIWMSLDTDVQTSLILHEVVYEHMIAMGELSSRSTRYFNSALHANYLQNVKNYFEVSMLFSNKNLQILVDGKYRTFGEKGLCKIKMNIPSHDESSREGVTIMVGRQNIITLEPNFNGAMKLFWEKYASQGACD
;
A
#
# COMPACT_ATOMS: atom_id res chain seq x y z
N MET A 1 -18.59 54.54 39.14
CA MET A 1 -18.05 53.95 37.90
C MET A 1 -17.55 52.54 38.20
N LYS A 2 -18.27 51.49 37.77
CA LYS A 2 -17.83 50.09 37.91
C LYS A 2 -17.64 49.53 36.50
N LYS A 3 -16.41 49.12 36.14
CA LYS A 3 -16.12 48.40 34.90
C LYS A 3 -16.04 46.91 35.23
N LEU A 4 -16.92 46.11 34.62
CA LEU A 4 -16.79 44.65 34.57
C LEU A 4 -15.87 44.30 33.39
N ILE A 5 -14.78 43.58 33.67
CA ILE A 5 -13.92 42.96 32.66
C ILE A 5 -14.34 41.48 32.60
N GLY A 6 -15.03 41.09 31.54
CA GLY A 6 -15.37 39.70 31.26
C GLY A 6 -14.23 39.03 30.50
N ILE A 7 -13.49 38.14 31.17
CA ILE A 7 -12.50 37.27 30.53
C ILE A 7 -13.25 36.07 29.96
N MET A 8 -13.44 36.07 28.64
CA MET A 8 -13.99 34.93 27.91
C MET A 8 -12.87 33.90 27.71
N ALA A 9 -12.80 32.92 28.61
CA ALA A 9 -11.90 31.78 28.47
C ALA A 9 -12.37 30.90 27.31
N LEU A 10 -11.75 31.06 26.15
CA LEU A 10 -11.95 30.21 24.98
C LEU A 10 -11.28 28.85 25.27
N THR A 11 -12.03 27.94 25.89
CA THR A 11 -11.61 26.55 26.07
C THR A 11 -11.65 25.85 24.71
N THR A 12 -10.55 25.94 23.97
CA THR A 12 -10.31 25.06 22.83
C THR A 12 -10.07 23.66 23.38
N SER A 13 -11.12 22.84 23.34
CA SER A 13 -11.01 21.40 23.52
C SER A 13 -10.13 20.88 22.39
N LEU A 14 -8.82 20.83 22.64
CA LEU A 14 -7.90 20.04 21.84
C LEU A 14 -8.33 18.60 22.06
N PHE A 15 -9.14 18.08 21.15
CA PHE A 15 -9.30 16.65 20.97
C PHE A 15 -7.94 16.12 20.54
N VAL A 16 -7.07 15.87 21.51
CA VAL A 16 -5.94 14.97 21.36
C VAL A 16 -6.59 13.61 21.11
N HIS A 17 -6.85 13.32 19.84
CA HIS A 17 -7.05 11.96 19.37
C HIS A 17 -5.72 11.23 19.56
N ALA A 18 -5.44 10.85 20.81
CA ALA A 18 -4.59 9.72 21.14
C ALA A 18 -5.37 8.45 20.76
N GLY A 19 -5.73 8.34 19.48
CA GLY A 19 -6.31 7.14 18.94
C GLY A 19 -5.19 6.15 18.79
N ASP A 20 -5.25 5.07 19.56
CA ASP A 20 -4.50 3.85 19.38
C ASP A 20 -4.68 3.38 17.93
N ARG A 21 -3.77 3.81 17.04
CA ARG A 21 -3.82 3.41 15.63
C ARG A 21 -3.23 2.02 15.48
N VAL A 22 -4.02 1.03 15.86
CA VAL A 22 -3.94 -0.28 15.22
C VAL A 22 -4.29 -0.02 13.75
N GLY A 23 -3.30 -0.06 12.88
CA GLY A 23 -3.54 -0.08 11.44
C GLY A 23 -4.16 -1.43 11.08
N ASN A 24 -4.89 -1.47 9.96
CA ASN A 24 -5.28 -2.77 9.43
C ASN A 24 -4.02 -3.65 9.23
N GLY A 25 -4.15 -4.96 9.32
CA GLY A 25 -3.12 -5.87 8.85
C GLY A 25 -3.68 -6.80 7.79
N GLY A 26 -2.92 -7.84 7.49
CA GLY A 26 -3.28 -8.76 6.42
C GLY A 26 -4.43 -9.67 6.81
N ASP A 27 -5.44 -9.64 5.95
CA ASP A 27 -6.57 -10.56 5.97
C ASP A 27 -6.28 -11.81 5.15
N VAL A 28 -6.90 -12.91 5.55
CA VAL A 28 -6.96 -14.14 4.77
C VAL A 28 -8.40 -14.52 4.49
N ILE A 29 -8.59 -15.30 3.44
CA ILE A 29 -9.86 -15.95 3.13
C ILE A 29 -9.76 -17.40 3.57
N VAL A 30 -10.66 -17.79 4.45
CA VAL A 30 -10.83 -19.16 4.92
C VAL A 30 -12.08 -19.72 4.28
N CYS A 31 -11.92 -20.80 3.51
CA CYS A 31 -13.01 -21.48 2.82
C CYS A 31 -13.04 -22.95 3.24
N PRO A 32 -14.23 -23.57 3.41
CA PRO A 32 -14.34 -24.99 3.71
C PRO A 32 -13.64 -25.84 2.64
N ASN A 33 -12.83 -26.82 3.10
CA ASN A 33 -12.12 -27.79 2.25
C ASN A 33 -11.21 -27.16 1.17
N SER A 34 -10.82 -25.91 1.35
CA SER A 34 -9.99 -25.18 0.40
C SER A 34 -8.77 -24.62 1.10
N ARG A 35 -7.77 -24.28 0.30
CA ARG A 35 -6.55 -23.64 0.78
C ARG A 35 -6.87 -22.23 1.30
N THR A 36 -6.39 -21.89 2.49
CA THR A 36 -6.42 -20.51 2.99
C THR A 36 -5.47 -19.64 2.17
N VAL A 37 -5.94 -18.47 1.72
CA VAL A 37 -5.15 -17.53 0.90
C VAL A 37 -5.20 -16.14 1.49
N VAL A 38 -4.16 -15.32 1.28
CA VAL A 38 -4.20 -13.90 1.64
C VAL A 38 -5.25 -13.19 0.78
N LEU A 39 -6.03 -12.29 1.37
CA LEU A 39 -7.08 -11.53 0.68
C LEU A 39 -6.54 -10.82 -0.56
N ASP A 40 -5.31 -10.31 -0.48
CA ASP A 40 -4.54 -9.74 -1.59
C ASP A 40 -4.63 -10.64 -2.83
N ILE A 41 -4.12 -11.87 -2.70
CA ILE A 41 -4.01 -12.83 -3.81
C ILE A 41 -5.38 -13.16 -4.39
N PHE A 42 -6.39 -13.32 -3.52
CA PHE A 42 -7.75 -13.57 -3.98
C PHE A 42 -8.33 -12.40 -4.77
N GLN A 43 -8.27 -11.18 -4.23
CA GLN A 43 -8.75 -9.98 -4.95
C GLN A 43 -7.94 -9.74 -6.22
N GLY A 44 -6.63 -10.00 -6.20
CA GLY A 44 -5.79 -9.98 -7.38
C GLY A 44 -6.35 -10.85 -8.50
N SER A 45 -6.71 -12.09 -8.17
CA SER A 45 -7.26 -13.02 -9.15
C SER A 45 -8.67 -12.66 -9.60
N VAL A 46 -9.56 -12.31 -8.68
CA VAL A 46 -10.99 -12.09 -8.96
C VAL A 46 -11.26 -10.69 -9.51
N ASP A 47 -10.70 -9.65 -8.89
CA ASP A 47 -11.03 -8.26 -9.18
C ASP A 47 -10.11 -7.63 -10.22
N TRP A 48 -8.83 -8.05 -10.26
CA TRP A 48 -7.79 -7.42 -11.10
C TRP A 48 -7.26 -8.31 -12.21
N GLY A 49 -7.70 -9.58 -12.29
CA GLY A 49 -7.29 -10.51 -13.34
C GLY A 49 -5.82 -10.92 -13.28
N PHE A 50 -5.20 -10.81 -12.10
CA PHE A 50 -3.84 -11.28 -11.88
C PHE A 50 -3.80 -12.80 -11.71
N GLU A 51 -2.85 -13.45 -12.37
CA GLU A 51 -2.57 -14.87 -12.17
C GLU A 51 -1.38 -15.00 -11.21
N PRO A 52 -1.61 -15.26 -9.90
CA PRO A 52 -0.53 -15.32 -8.92
C PRO A 52 0.40 -16.51 -9.18
N ILE A 53 1.70 -16.25 -9.14
CA ILE A 53 2.73 -17.30 -9.26
C ILE A 53 3.05 -17.80 -7.85
N MET A 54 2.50 -18.97 -7.51
CA MET A 54 2.83 -19.67 -6.28
C MET A 54 4.21 -20.32 -6.43
N ARG A 55 5.11 -20.02 -5.49
CA ARG A 55 6.53 -20.41 -5.55
C ARG A 55 6.83 -21.43 -4.47
N GLU A 56 7.69 -22.39 -4.79
CA GLU A 56 8.20 -23.35 -3.82
C GLU A 56 9.54 -22.86 -3.24
N GLY A 57 9.84 -23.25 -1.99
CA GLY A 57 11.11 -22.94 -1.34
C GLY A 57 10.94 -22.37 0.06
N SER A 58 12.01 -21.82 0.61
CA SER A 58 11.98 -21.10 1.90
C SER A 58 11.34 -19.72 1.74
N ARG A 59 10.74 -19.18 2.82
CA ARG A 59 10.15 -17.82 2.80
C ARG A 59 11.14 -16.76 2.34
N THR A 60 12.41 -16.85 2.76
CA THR A 60 13.50 -15.97 2.30
C THR A 60 13.72 -15.99 0.78
N GLN A 61 13.68 -17.18 0.17
CA GLN A 61 13.81 -17.32 -1.29
C GLN A 61 12.60 -16.72 -2.00
N ILE A 62 11.39 -17.06 -1.53
CA ILE A 62 10.13 -16.57 -2.12
C ILE A 62 10.04 -15.04 -2.02
N ILE A 63 10.41 -14.44 -0.88
CA ILE A 63 10.47 -12.97 -0.69
C ILE A 63 11.40 -12.35 -1.74
N SER A 64 12.61 -12.87 -1.87
CA SER A 64 13.63 -12.34 -2.77
C SER A 64 13.20 -12.42 -4.24
N GLU A 65 12.62 -13.56 -4.64
CA GLU A 65 12.12 -13.76 -6.01
C GLU A 65 10.90 -12.91 -6.33
N THR A 66 9.99 -12.72 -5.37
CA THR A 66 8.78 -11.91 -5.52
C THR A 66 9.13 -10.44 -5.75
N LEU A 67 10.07 -9.89 -4.96
CA LEU A 67 10.53 -8.50 -5.08
C LEU A 67 11.51 -8.26 -6.25
N LYS A 68 12.09 -9.31 -6.84
CA LYS A 68 13.01 -9.19 -7.98
C LYS A 68 12.35 -8.53 -9.20
N SER A 69 11.05 -8.74 -9.40
CA SER A 69 10.29 -8.09 -10.47
C SER A 69 10.25 -6.57 -10.30
N PHE A 70 10.06 -6.13 -9.06
CA PHE A 70 9.94 -4.72 -8.72
C PHE A 70 11.29 -3.98 -8.72
N SER A 71 12.41 -4.68 -8.49
CA SER A 71 13.72 -4.03 -8.51
C SER A 71 14.12 -3.50 -9.89
N ALA A 72 13.52 -4.01 -10.97
CA ALA A 72 13.67 -3.44 -12.31
C ALA A 72 12.92 -2.10 -12.49
N VAL A 73 11.91 -1.86 -11.66
CA VAL A 73 11.06 -0.66 -11.70
C VAL A 73 11.58 0.41 -10.75
N ASP A 74 11.74 0.06 -9.48
CA ASP A 74 12.30 0.93 -8.44
C ASP A 74 13.27 0.12 -7.55
N PRO A 75 14.57 0.10 -7.88
CA PRO A 75 15.55 -0.68 -7.14
C PRO A 75 15.73 -0.19 -5.69
N VAL A 76 15.48 1.10 -5.43
CA VAL A 76 15.69 1.70 -4.10
C VAL A 76 14.59 1.25 -3.16
N ILE A 77 13.32 1.36 -3.58
CA ILE A 77 12.19 0.91 -2.76
C ILE A 77 12.17 -0.61 -2.67
N ALA A 78 12.45 -1.34 -3.76
CA ALA A 78 12.55 -2.79 -3.73
C ALA A 78 13.58 -3.30 -2.71
N SER A 79 14.76 -2.68 -2.64
CA SER A 79 15.77 -3.02 -1.64
C SER A 79 15.28 -2.77 -0.22
N LYS A 80 14.62 -1.63 0.04
CA LYS A 80 14.07 -1.31 1.37
C LYS A 80 13.00 -2.31 1.81
N LEU A 81 12.10 -2.69 0.90
CA LEU A 81 11.06 -3.69 1.16
C LEU A 81 11.70 -5.06 1.43
N LEU A 82 12.73 -5.44 0.65
CA LEU A 82 13.45 -6.69 0.83
C LEU A 82 14.10 -6.76 2.20
N ASP A 83 14.92 -5.75 2.56
CA ASP A 83 15.62 -5.70 3.84
C ASP A 83 14.63 -5.80 5.01
N ARG A 84 13.51 -5.08 4.92
CA ARG A 84 12.47 -5.08 5.95
C ARG A 84 11.73 -6.41 6.06
N ALA A 85 11.42 -7.07 4.94
CA ALA A 85 10.80 -8.39 4.93
C ALA A 85 11.73 -9.47 5.50
N LEU A 86 13.02 -9.41 5.18
CA LEU A 86 14.01 -10.34 5.73
C LEU A 86 14.26 -10.13 7.23
N GLU A 87 14.20 -8.88 7.71
CA GLU A 87 14.22 -8.59 9.15
C GLU A 87 13.02 -9.23 9.87
N MET A 88 11.81 -9.06 9.33
CA MET A 88 10.60 -9.67 9.88
C MET A 88 10.67 -11.20 9.87
N GLU A 89 11.09 -11.80 8.75
CA GLU A 89 11.24 -13.25 8.61
C GLU A 89 12.21 -13.83 9.65
N LYS A 90 13.35 -13.16 9.87
CA LYS A 90 14.32 -13.58 10.88
C LYS A 90 13.72 -13.61 12.28
N GLU A 91 12.90 -12.63 12.63
CA GLU A 91 12.21 -12.57 13.92
C GLU A 91 11.13 -13.66 14.03
N ILE A 92 10.35 -13.89 12.96
CA ILE A 92 9.36 -14.98 12.87
C ILE A 92 10.04 -16.34 13.08
N MET A 93 11.09 -16.65 12.32
CA MET A 93 11.84 -17.90 12.45
C MET A 93 12.37 -18.10 13.87
N SER A 94 12.82 -17.01 14.52
CA SER A 94 13.29 -17.12 15.89
C SER A 94 12.17 -17.40 16.89
N LEU A 95 10.97 -16.88 16.67
CA LEU A 95 9.80 -17.14 17.51
C LEU A 95 9.27 -18.56 17.28
N GLU A 96 9.26 -19.04 16.03
CA GLU A 96 8.90 -20.42 15.70
C GLU A 96 9.82 -21.43 16.41
N LYS A 97 11.13 -21.17 16.43
CA LYS A 97 12.12 -22.01 17.13
C LYS A 97 12.08 -21.87 18.65
N SER A 98 11.66 -20.71 19.16
CA SER A 98 11.69 -20.42 20.60
C SER A 98 10.48 -19.54 20.98
N PRO A 99 9.29 -20.14 21.17
CA PRO A 99 8.05 -19.39 21.36
C PRO A 99 8.02 -18.49 22.60
N LEU A 100 8.90 -18.73 23.58
CA LEU A 100 9.05 -17.92 24.79
C LEU A 100 9.97 -16.69 24.61
N ARG A 101 10.68 -16.61 23.48
CA ARG A 101 11.54 -15.46 23.19
C ARG A 101 10.67 -14.22 22.96
N ARG A 102 11.13 -13.09 23.48
CA ARG A 102 10.54 -11.78 23.16
C ARG A 102 11.18 -11.23 21.89
N SER A 103 10.36 -10.86 20.92
CA SER A 103 10.76 -10.05 19.79
C SER A 103 10.28 -8.62 19.99
N LYS A 104 11.04 -7.64 19.47
CA LYS A 104 10.63 -6.23 19.45
C LYS A 104 9.76 -5.91 18.23
N LEU A 105 9.76 -6.80 17.23
CA LEU A 105 9.16 -6.54 15.94
C LEU A 105 7.85 -7.30 15.77
N VAL A 106 7.86 -8.59 16.11
CA VAL A 106 6.77 -9.53 15.83
C VAL A 106 6.28 -10.18 17.12
N LYS A 107 4.99 -10.49 17.21
CA LYS A 107 4.47 -11.46 18.19
C LYS A 107 3.44 -12.37 17.56
N PHE A 108 3.32 -13.57 18.10
CA PHE A 108 2.19 -14.46 17.85
C PHE A 108 1.16 -14.35 18.97
N THR A 109 -0.12 -14.36 18.62
CA THR A 109 -1.23 -14.42 19.57
C THR A 109 -2.14 -15.59 19.24
N THR A 110 -2.68 -16.24 20.26
CA THR A 110 -3.76 -17.24 20.10
C THR A 110 -5.14 -16.62 20.18
N ASN A 111 -5.24 -15.36 20.64
CA ASN A 111 -6.49 -14.61 20.63
C ASN A 111 -6.84 -14.23 19.20
N ASN A 112 -8.14 -14.20 18.90
CA ASN A 112 -8.61 -13.66 17.64
C ASN A 112 -8.23 -12.18 17.53
N LEU A 113 -7.77 -11.79 16.35
CA LEU A 113 -7.54 -10.39 16.03
C LEU A 113 -8.89 -9.77 15.66
N ILE A 114 -9.12 -8.53 16.11
CA ILE A 114 -10.32 -7.78 15.76
C ILE A 114 -10.20 -7.45 14.28
N ASN A 115 -11.24 -7.77 13.49
CA ASN A 115 -11.30 -7.37 12.09
C ASN A 115 -11.36 -5.83 12.01
N ILE A 116 -10.40 -5.24 11.30
CA ILE A 116 -10.35 -3.81 11.03
C ILE A 116 -10.88 -3.59 9.61
N ALA A 117 -12.18 -3.31 9.53
CA ALA A 117 -12.88 -3.18 8.25
C ALA A 117 -12.24 -2.11 7.33
N ASP A 118 -11.41 -2.54 6.37
CA ASP A 118 -10.77 -1.72 5.33
C ASP A 118 -10.77 -2.41 3.95
N GLU A 119 -11.28 -3.64 3.89
CA GLU A 119 -11.37 -4.50 2.73
C GLU A 119 -12.27 -3.91 1.63
N GLY A 120 -13.24 -3.07 2.03
CA GLY A 120 -14.29 -2.56 1.16
C GLY A 120 -15.36 -3.62 0.92
N ILE A 121 -15.98 -3.60 -0.26
CA ILE A 121 -16.91 -4.66 -0.68
C ILE A 121 -16.08 -5.72 -1.40
N ALA A 122 -16.06 -6.94 -0.86
CA ALA A 122 -15.46 -8.11 -1.51
C ALA A 122 -16.54 -9.20 -1.68
N GLU A 123 -16.66 -9.73 -2.90
CA GLU A 123 -17.56 -10.86 -3.17
C GLU A 123 -16.84 -12.17 -2.82
N LEU A 124 -17.30 -12.83 -1.76
CA LEU A 124 -16.73 -14.10 -1.31
C LEU A 124 -17.53 -15.29 -1.86
N PRO A 125 -16.86 -16.42 -2.19
CA PRO A 125 -17.57 -17.64 -2.52
C PRO A 125 -18.43 -18.14 -1.34
N PRO A 126 -19.51 -18.89 -1.59
CA PRO A 126 -20.38 -19.38 -0.53
C PRO A 126 -19.63 -20.17 0.54
N GLY A 127 -19.81 -19.78 1.81
CA GLY A 127 -19.20 -20.42 2.97
C GLY A 127 -17.77 -19.96 3.29
N CYS A 128 -17.18 -19.07 2.49
CA CYS A 128 -15.91 -18.45 2.81
C CYS A 128 -16.08 -17.25 3.74
N GLU A 129 -15.07 -16.99 4.56
CA GLU A 129 -15.01 -15.82 5.45
C GLU A 129 -13.66 -15.11 5.36
N ILE A 130 -13.69 -13.78 5.54
CA ILE A 130 -12.49 -12.97 5.72
C ILE A 130 -12.12 -13.01 7.20
N VAL A 131 -10.87 -13.36 7.48
CA VAL A 131 -10.34 -13.45 8.84
C VAL A 131 -9.03 -12.69 8.95
N GLN A 132 -8.93 -11.82 9.95
CA GLN A 132 -7.73 -11.07 10.26
C GLN A 132 -6.58 -12.00 10.69
N ALA A 133 -5.55 -12.11 9.86
CA ALA A 133 -4.39 -12.96 10.13
C ALA A 133 -3.21 -12.21 10.75
N ALA A 134 -3.07 -10.93 10.43
CA ALA A 134 -2.05 -10.04 10.99
C ALA A 134 -2.66 -8.67 11.36
N THR A 135 -2.01 -7.95 12.26
CA THR A 135 -2.32 -6.54 12.59
C THR A 135 -1.03 -5.77 12.77
N GLN A 136 -1.07 -4.47 12.42
CA GLN A 136 0.08 -3.59 12.48
C GLN A 136 -0.15 -2.41 13.44
N ASN A 137 0.65 -2.32 14.49
CA ASN A 137 0.69 -1.14 15.35
C ASN A 137 1.49 -0.03 14.66
N GLN A 138 0.83 1.06 14.25
CA GLN A 138 1.52 2.12 13.49
C GLN A 138 2.58 2.84 14.34
N LYS A 139 2.29 3.05 15.62
CA LYS A 139 3.13 3.78 16.58
C LYS A 139 3.19 3.00 17.90
N PRO A 140 3.94 1.88 17.95
CA PRO A 140 4.02 1.07 19.16
C PRO A 140 4.67 1.85 20.30
N PHE A 141 4.10 1.77 21.49
CA PHE A 141 4.74 2.26 22.72
C PHE A 141 5.92 1.36 23.13
N PRO A 142 6.81 1.83 24.02
CA PRO A 142 7.89 0.99 24.53
C PRO A 142 7.36 -0.33 25.12
N GLY A 143 7.84 -1.45 24.56
CA GLY A 143 7.43 -2.81 24.98
C GLY A 143 6.33 -3.43 24.11
N GLU A 144 5.63 -2.63 23.29
CA GLU A 144 4.73 -3.14 22.27
C GLU A 144 5.52 -3.58 21.03
N VAL A 145 4.94 -4.49 20.26
CA VAL A 145 5.50 -4.94 18.98
C VAL A 145 4.80 -4.25 17.83
N LYS A 146 5.50 -4.15 16.70
CA LYS A 146 4.96 -3.57 15.47
C LYS A 146 3.92 -4.48 14.82
N PHE A 147 4.19 -5.78 14.73
CA PHE A 147 3.36 -6.75 14.00
C PHE A 147 2.86 -7.86 14.93
N THR A 148 1.59 -8.20 14.79
CA THR A 148 0.97 -9.30 15.54
C THR A 148 0.29 -10.26 14.59
N PHE A 149 0.69 -11.53 14.62
CA PHE A 149 0.09 -12.59 13.80
C PHE A 149 -0.81 -13.50 14.64
N GLN A 150 -1.96 -13.87 14.10
CA GLN A 150 -2.82 -14.90 14.67
C GLN A 150 -2.16 -16.26 14.44
N LYS A 151 -1.76 -16.91 15.53
CA LYS A 151 -0.89 -18.09 15.51
C LYS A 151 -1.51 -19.27 14.77
N ASN A 152 -2.78 -19.57 15.01
CA ASN A 152 -3.45 -20.73 14.42
C ASN A 152 -3.64 -20.55 12.92
N ILE A 153 -4.00 -19.33 12.49
CA ILE A 153 -4.08 -18.98 11.08
C ILE A 153 -2.69 -19.09 10.46
N TRP A 154 -1.68 -18.43 11.01
CA TRP A 154 -0.30 -18.49 10.52
C TRP A 154 0.21 -19.91 10.29
N MET A 155 -0.01 -20.80 11.27
CA MET A 155 0.42 -22.20 11.20
C MET A 155 -0.38 -23.03 10.20
N SER A 156 -1.55 -22.55 9.75
CA SER A 156 -2.35 -23.19 8.70
C SER A 156 -2.01 -22.71 7.29
N LEU A 157 -1.22 -21.64 7.16
CA LEU A 157 -0.81 -21.09 5.88
C LEU A 157 0.39 -21.87 5.31
N ASP A 158 0.36 -22.10 4.01
CA ASP A 158 1.54 -22.60 3.28
C ASP A 158 2.62 -21.52 3.20
N THR A 159 3.86 -21.95 2.93
CA THR A 159 5.06 -21.09 2.97
C THR A 159 4.97 -19.85 2.07
N ASP A 160 4.43 -19.97 0.86
CA ASP A 160 4.20 -18.88 -0.09
C ASP A 160 3.08 -17.94 0.35
N VAL A 161 2.02 -18.46 0.98
CA VAL A 161 0.93 -17.66 1.57
C VAL A 161 1.43 -16.89 2.80
N GLN A 162 2.28 -17.52 3.63
CA GLN A 162 2.99 -16.84 4.73
C GLN A 162 3.89 -15.72 4.19
N THR A 163 4.62 -15.96 3.10
CA THR A 163 5.41 -14.92 2.44
C THR A 163 4.53 -13.78 1.92
N SER A 164 3.39 -14.08 1.29
CA SER A 164 2.45 -13.07 0.84
C SER A 164 1.94 -12.20 1.98
N LEU A 165 1.67 -12.80 3.14
CA LEU A 165 1.24 -12.08 4.34
C LEU A 165 2.36 -11.20 4.92
N ILE A 166 3.61 -11.69 4.96
CA ILE A 166 4.78 -10.87 5.34
C ILE A 166 4.91 -9.65 4.42
N LEU A 167 4.83 -9.88 3.10
CA LEU A 167 4.97 -8.81 2.11
C LEU A 167 3.83 -7.80 2.21
N HIS A 168 2.60 -8.23 2.50
CA HIS A 168 1.49 -7.33 2.81
C HIS A 168 1.87 -6.35 3.92
N GLU A 169 2.29 -6.86 5.08
CA GLU A 169 2.60 -6.02 6.25
C GLU A 169 3.75 -5.03 5.95
N VAL A 170 4.79 -5.48 5.23
CA VAL A 170 5.94 -4.64 4.90
C VAL A 170 5.59 -3.57 3.87
N VAL A 171 4.83 -3.92 2.84
CA VAL A 171 4.33 -2.97 1.84
C VAL A 171 3.39 -1.97 2.51
N TYR A 172 2.52 -2.43 3.40
CA TYR A 172 1.55 -1.56 4.05
C TYR A 172 2.22 -0.58 4.99
N GLU A 173 3.22 -1.00 5.77
CA GLU A 173 4.06 -0.12 6.57
C GLU A 173 4.66 1.00 5.70
N HIS A 174 5.17 0.65 4.52
CA HIS A 174 5.71 1.62 3.58
C HIS A 174 4.63 2.58 3.03
N MET A 175 3.47 2.07 2.63
CA MET A 175 2.36 2.86 2.08
C MET A 175 1.75 3.82 3.11
N ILE A 176 1.57 3.39 4.36
CA ILE A 176 1.14 4.26 5.46
C ILE A 176 2.13 5.40 5.66
N ALA A 177 3.43 5.14 5.59
CA ALA A 177 4.45 6.18 5.70
C ALA A 177 4.36 7.23 4.58
N MET A 178 3.79 6.87 3.43
CA MET A 178 3.49 7.77 2.31
C MET A 178 2.11 8.45 2.42
N GLY A 179 1.33 8.14 3.45
CA GLY A 179 0.03 8.73 3.72
C GLY A 179 -1.16 7.94 3.18
N GLU A 180 -0.97 6.64 2.87
CA GLU A 180 -2.07 5.73 2.55
C GLU A 180 -3.01 5.56 3.75
N LEU A 181 -4.32 5.50 3.48
CA LEU A 181 -5.36 5.42 4.53
C LEU A 181 -6.04 4.05 4.63
N SER A 182 -5.85 3.19 3.64
CA SER A 182 -6.45 1.84 3.57
C SER A 182 -5.46 0.86 2.94
N SER A 183 -5.60 -0.43 3.19
CA SER A 183 -4.71 -1.43 2.59
C SER A 183 -5.08 -1.80 1.14
N ARG A 184 -6.10 -1.20 0.50
CA ARG A 184 -6.49 -1.52 -0.90
C ARG A 184 -5.31 -1.42 -1.89
N SER A 185 -4.53 -0.35 -1.82
CA SER A 185 -3.34 -0.15 -2.67
C SER A 185 -2.25 -1.19 -2.35
N THR A 186 -2.11 -1.57 -1.07
CA THR A 186 -1.20 -2.63 -0.64
C THR A 186 -1.61 -3.97 -1.23
N ARG A 187 -2.89 -4.34 -1.13
CA ARG A 187 -3.43 -5.59 -1.69
C ARG A 187 -3.19 -5.67 -3.19
N TYR A 188 -3.43 -4.58 -3.91
CA TYR A 188 -3.13 -4.50 -5.34
C TYR A 188 -1.64 -4.71 -5.61
N PHE A 189 -0.79 -3.95 -4.93
CA PHE A 189 0.65 -4.02 -5.17
C PHE A 189 1.21 -5.41 -4.84
N ASN A 190 0.82 -5.99 -3.70
CA ASN A 190 1.25 -7.31 -3.29
C ASN A 190 0.78 -8.38 -4.30
N SER A 191 -0.44 -8.28 -4.80
CA SER A 191 -0.94 -9.18 -5.86
C SER A 191 -0.15 -9.06 -7.15
N ALA A 192 0.15 -7.83 -7.58
CA ALA A 192 0.94 -7.55 -8.77
C ALA A 192 2.37 -8.11 -8.65
N LEU A 193 2.98 -8.04 -7.46
CA LEU A 193 4.27 -8.67 -7.16
C LEU A 193 4.19 -10.19 -7.34
N HIS A 194 3.18 -10.81 -6.74
CA HIS A 194 3.00 -12.26 -6.79
C HIS A 194 2.70 -12.78 -8.21
N ALA A 195 2.00 -12.00 -9.04
CA ALA A 195 1.74 -12.29 -10.45
C ALA A 195 2.89 -11.92 -11.40
N ASN A 196 4.00 -11.40 -10.86
CA ASN A 196 5.13 -10.91 -11.66
C ASN A 196 4.74 -9.84 -12.70
N TYR A 197 3.62 -9.16 -12.46
CA TYR A 197 3.03 -8.19 -13.38
C TYR A 197 3.98 -7.01 -13.63
N LEU A 198 4.74 -6.61 -12.60
CA LEU A 198 5.63 -5.45 -12.64
C LEU A 198 6.79 -5.58 -13.64
N GLN A 199 7.16 -6.79 -14.08
CA GLN A 199 8.17 -6.95 -15.15
C GLN A 199 7.67 -6.46 -16.51
N ASN A 200 6.36 -6.48 -16.73
CA ASN A 200 5.74 -6.13 -18.00
C ASN A 200 5.25 -4.69 -18.04
N VAL A 201 5.38 -3.96 -16.94
CA VAL A 201 4.91 -2.58 -16.85
C VAL A 201 5.78 -1.70 -17.73
N LYS A 202 5.18 -1.18 -18.81
CA LYS A 202 5.90 -0.41 -19.84
C LYS A 202 5.95 1.08 -19.54
N ASN A 203 5.10 1.59 -18.64
CA ASN A 203 5.02 3.01 -18.35
C ASN A 203 4.74 3.30 -16.87
N TYR A 204 5.12 4.52 -16.47
CA TYR A 204 4.94 5.05 -15.13
C TYR A 204 3.48 5.05 -14.65
N PHE A 205 2.49 5.10 -15.55
CA PHE A 205 1.08 5.20 -15.17
C PHE A 205 0.60 3.92 -14.46
N GLU A 206 0.98 2.76 -14.98
CA GLU A 206 0.66 1.46 -14.38
C GLU A 206 1.34 1.27 -13.01
N VAL A 207 2.48 1.91 -12.77
CA VAL A 207 3.19 1.89 -11.47
C VAL A 207 2.69 2.96 -10.50
N SER A 208 2.40 4.17 -10.99
CA SER A 208 1.97 5.31 -10.16
C SER A 208 0.52 5.19 -9.71
N MET A 209 -0.30 4.36 -10.35
CA MET A 209 -1.58 3.95 -9.76
C MET A 209 -1.40 3.04 -8.53
N LEU A 210 -0.23 2.41 -8.34
CA LEU A 210 0.07 1.52 -7.20
C LEU A 210 0.53 2.27 -5.96
N PHE A 211 1.12 3.45 -6.14
CA PHE A 211 1.67 4.26 -5.08
C PHE A 211 0.95 5.59 -5.09
N SER A 212 0.23 5.94 -4.02
CA SER A 212 -0.40 7.26 -3.83
C SER A 212 0.61 8.41 -4.06
N ASN A 213 0.78 8.80 -5.33
CA ASN A 213 1.50 9.90 -5.99
C ASN A 213 2.51 10.74 -5.18
N LYS A 214 3.32 10.16 -4.30
CA LYS A 214 4.28 10.92 -3.49
C LYS A 214 5.61 10.17 -3.45
N ASN A 215 6.55 10.61 -4.29
CA ASN A 215 8.01 10.38 -4.19
C ASN A 215 8.59 9.17 -4.94
N LEU A 216 7.99 8.71 -6.06
CA LEU A 216 8.56 7.61 -6.85
C LEU A 216 9.82 8.07 -7.61
N GLN A 217 10.90 7.29 -7.57
CA GLN A 217 12.10 7.53 -8.40
C GLN A 217 12.22 6.45 -9.48
N ILE A 218 12.23 6.85 -10.76
CA ILE A 218 12.37 5.91 -11.88
C ILE A 218 13.68 6.14 -12.64
N LEU A 219 14.31 5.06 -13.09
CA LEU A 219 15.50 5.10 -13.93
C LEU A 219 15.07 5.17 -15.40
N VAL A 220 15.32 6.29 -16.07
CA VAL A 220 15.04 6.49 -17.51
C VAL A 220 16.35 6.85 -18.19
N ASP A 221 16.77 6.04 -19.16
CA ASP A 221 18.03 6.22 -19.91
C ASP A 221 19.26 6.34 -19.00
N GLY A 222 19.31 5.55 -17.93
CA GLY A 222 20.42 5.56 -16.97
C GLY A 222 20.42 6.75 -16.00
N LYS A 223 19.35 7.57 -15.96
CA LYS A 223 19.19 8.68 -15.01
C LYS A 223 17.98 8.48 -14.11
N TYR A 224 18.17 8.63 -12.80
CA TYR A 224 17.07 8.63 -11.84
C TYR A 224 16.27 9.92 -11.95
N ARG A 225 14.95 9.82 -12.11
CA ARG A 225 13.99 10.93 -12.14
C ARG A 225 13.05 10.78 -10.94
N THR A 226 12.94 11.81 -10.10
CA THR A 226 12.10 11.82 -8.89
C THR A 226 10.76 12.47 -9.17
N PHE A 227 9.67 11.86 -8.70
CA PHE A 227 8.30 12.33 -8.89
C PHE A 227 7.64 12.61 -7.53
N GLY A 228 7.49 13.90 -7.18
CA GLY A 228 7.11 14.39 -5.85
C GLY A 228 8.34 14.56 -4.95
N GLU A 229 8.63 15.69 -4.30
CA GLU A 229 7.79 16.79 -3.83
C GLU A 229 8.54 18.13 -3.97
N LYS A 230 8.01 19.02 -4.82
CA LYS A 230 7.89 20.48 -4.60
C LYS A 230 6.74 21.02 -5.43
N GLY A 231 5.54 20.96 -4.85
CA GLY A 231 4.30 21.44 -5.46
C GLY A 231 3.34 20.30 -5.75
N LEU A 232 2.31 20.19 -4.92
CA LEU A 232 1.21 19.22 -5.03
C LEU A 232 0.71 19.10 -6.48
N CYS A 233 0.85 17.91 -7.07
CA CYS A 233 0.15 17.55 -8.30
C CYS A 233 -1.28 17.16 -7.90
N LYS A 234 -2.27 18.00 -8.23
CA LYS A 234 -3.69 17.71 -7.98
C LYS A 234 -4.38 17.54 -9.33
N ILE A 235 -5.01 16.40 -9.58
CA ILE A 235 -5.85 16.22 -10.76
C ILE A 235 -7.27 16.63 -10.35
N LYS A 236 -7.83 17.67 -10.97
CA LYS A 236 -9.26 18.00 -10.87
C LYS A 236 -9.93 17.66 -12.20
N MET A 237 -10.88 16.74 -12.18
CA MET A 237 -11.82 16.59 -13.28
C MET A 237 -12.86 17.71 -13.17
N ASN A 238 -12.82 18.70 -14.05
CA ASN A 238 -13.97 19.55 -14.30
C ASN A 238 -14.85 18.81 -15.31
N ILE A 239 -15.95 18.24 -14.85
CA ILE A 239 -17.07 17.88 -15.72
C ILE A 239 -17.84 19.20 -15.92
N PRO A 240 -17.88 19.77 -17.14
CA PRO A 240 -18.57 21.04 -17.35
C PRO A 240 -20.06 20.87 -17.03
N SER A 241 -20.58 21.68 -16.11
CA SER A 241 -22.02 21.93 -16.09
C SER A 241 -22.36 22.72 -17.35
N HIS A 242 -23.28 22.19 -18.15
CA HIS A 242 -23.82 22.77 -19.37
C HIS A 242 -23.85 24.32 -19.38
N ASP A 243 -22.87 24.95 -20.01
CA ASP A 243 -23.05 26.17 -20.80
C ASP A 243 -21.88 26.40 -21.76
N GLU A 244 -22.23 26.81 -22.98
CA GLU A 244 -21.45 26.70 -24.21
C GLU A 244 -20.42 27.84 -24.37
N SER A 245 -19.14 27.54 -24.14
CA SER A 245 -17.98 28.02 -24.94
C SER A 245 -16.63 27.59 -24.32
N SER A 246 -16.64 26.67 -23.37
CA SER A 246 -15.42 26.19 -22.68
C SER A 246 -14.73 25.12 -23.52
N ARG A 247 -13.45 25.35 -23.84
CA ARG A 247 -12.57 24.41 -24.55
C ARG A 247 -12.69 23.00 -23.98
N GLU A 248 -13.13 22.05 -24.81
CA GLU A 248 -13.03 20.62 -24.50
C GLU A 248 -11.56 20.25 -24.28
N GLY A 249 -11.28 19.58 -23.16
CA GLY A 249 -9.91 19.18 -22.83
C GLY A 249 -9.75 18.76 -21.37
N VAL A 250 -8.74 17.95 -21.13
CA VAL A 250 -8.34 17.54 -19.77
C VAL A 250 -7.37 18.58 -19.21
N THR A 251 -7.59 19.01 -17.97
CA THR A 251 -6.65 19.89 -17.25
C THR A 251 -5.81 19.07 -16.27
N ILE A 252 -4.50 19.09 -16.46
CA ILE A 252 -3.51 18.44 -15.59
C ILE A 252 -2.83 19.56 -14.78
N MET A 253 -2.98 19.58 -13.45
CA MET A 253 -2.31 20.60 -12.61
C MET A 253 -1.03 20.04 -12.01
N VAL A 254 0.09 20.70 -12.29
CA VAL A 254 1.43 20.32 -11.83
C VAL A 254 2.01 21.48 -11.02
N GLY A 255 2.06 21.31 -9.69
CA GLY A 255 2.45 22.38 -8.78
C GLY A 255 1.52 23.60 -8.86
N ARG A 256 2.05 24.74 -9.33
CA ARG A 256 1.27 25.99 -9.55
C ARG A 256 0.85 26.20 -11.02
N GLN A 257 1.21 25.29 -11.92
CA GLN A 257 0.92 25.43 -13.34
C GLN A 257 -0.26 24.54 -13.75
N ASN A 258 -1.16 25.10 -14.55
CA ASN A 258 -2.24 24.35 -15.19
C ASN A 258 -1.80 23.99 -16.62
N ILE A 259 -1.64 22.70 -16.90
CA ILE A 259 -1.42 22.18 -18.24
C ILE A 259 -2.79 21.81 -18.79
N ILE A 260 -3.35 22.68 -19.62
CA ILE A 260 -4.59 22.41 -20.34
C ILE A 260 -4.19 21.70 -21.62
N THR A 261 -4.65 20.47 -21.80
CA THR A 261 -4.45 19.72 -23.03
C THR A 261 -5.78 19.56 -23.77
N LEU A 262 -5.72 19.66 -25.09
CA LEU A 262 -6.86 19.47 -25.99
C LEU A 262 -7.18 17.98 -26.23
N GLU A 263 -6.46 17.09 -25.55
CA GLU A 263 -6.72 15.66 -25.62
C GLU A 263 -8.12 15.36 -25.07
N PRO A 264 -8.97 14.66 -25.84
CA PRO A 264 -10.37 14.45 -25.50
C PRO A 264 -10.56 13.43 -24.36
N ASN A 265 -9.51 12.69 -24.01
CA ASN A 265 -9.53 11.72 -22.94
C ASN A 265 -8.28 11.78 -22.07
N PHE A 266 -8.41 11.29 -20.84
CA PHE A 266 -7.36 11.32 -19.83
C PHE A 266 -6.08 10.59 -20.25
N ASN A 267 -6.20 9.48 -21.00
CA ASN A 267 -5.04 8.71 -21.44
C ASN A 267 -4.19 9.47 -22.45
N GLY A 268 -4.83 10.13 -23.43
CA GLY A 268 -4.16 11.02 -24.40
C GLY A 268 -3.51 12.20 -23.68
N ALA A 269 -4.24 12.81 -22.75
CA ALA A 269 -3.76 13.94 -21.95
C ALA A 269 -2.49 13.60 -21.15
N MET A 270 -2.48 12.43 -20.50
CA MET A 270 -1.34 11.96 -19.72
C MET A 270 -0.16 11.54 -20.59
N LYS A 271 -0.40 10.93 -21.76
CA LYS A 271 0.67 10.63 -22.73
C LYS A 271 1.37 11.91 -23.18
N LEU A 272 0.60 12.94 -23.54
CA LEU A 272 1.13 14.24 -23.96
C LEU A 272 1.87 14.95 -22.82
N PHE A 273 1.34 14.87 -21.60
CA PHE A 273 2.05 15.34 -20.41
C PHE A 273 3.41 14.66 -20.25
N TRP A 274 3.47 13.34 -20.45
CA TRP A 274 4.70 12.56 -20.30
C TRP A 274 5.75 12.87 -21.36
N GLU A 275 5.34 12.88 -22.64
CA GLU A 275 6.21 13.17 -23.77
C GLU A 275 6.80 14.58 -23.69
N LYS A 276 6.01 15.55 -23.20
CA LYS A 276 6.38 16.96 -23.25
C LYS A 276 7.01 17.49 -21.97
N TYR A 277 6.55 17.04 -20.79
CA TYR A 277 6.96 17.63 -19.52
C TYR A 277 7.81 16.69 -18.68
N ALA A 278 7.49 15.39 -18.66
CA ALA A 278 8.27 14.40 -17.90
C ALA A 278 9.59 14.04 -18.59
N SER A 279 9.60 13.88 -19.92
CA SER A 279 10.81 13.51 -20.68
C SER A 279 11.82 14.66 -20.80
N GLN A 280 11.32 15.91 -20.91
CA GLN A 280 12.13 17.11 -21.15
C GLN A 280 12.64 17.80 -19.87
N GLY A 281 12.34 17.26 -18.69
CA GLY A 281 12.85 17.79 -17.41
C GLY A 281 12.21 19.10 -16.98
N ALA A 282 10.95 19.36 -17.36
CA ALA A 282 10.25 20.62 -17.06
C ALA A 282 9.52 20.60 -15.70
N CYS A 283 9.70 19.56 -14.91
CA CYS A 283 9.17 19.43 -13.55
C CYS A 283 10.32 19.09 -12.61
N ASP A 284 11.01 20.13 -12.13
CA ASP A 284 11.92 20.09 -10.97
C ASP A 284 11.16 20.44 -9.68
#